data_AF-A0A536WVL5-F1
#
_entry.id   AF-A0A536WVL5-F1
#
_cell.length_a   1.000
_cell.length_b   1.000
_cell.length_c   1.000
_cell.angle_alpha   90.00
_cell.angle_beta   90.00
_cell.angle_gamma   90.00
#
_symmetry.space_group_name_H-M   'P 1'
#
loop_
_entity.id
_entity.type
_entity.pdbx_description
1 polymer ?
#
loop_
_entity_poly.entity_id
_entity_poly.type
_entity_poly.pdbx_seq_one_letter_code
_entity_poly.pdbx_strand_id
1 'polypeptide(L)'
;MSHHAAALARVVCAAVFISGLDADFVVANAGAIPPFDVRKDLGRPVVHAAKKTVDVATPKGVVRSAQFVGARQGCVVAAESGAPLHFAPKEPTTSLTTTASSPWPAGEVLPQESLPAQIDAAKLKQAVDTAFEPAGAMTSAFVVTWRGKIIAERYAPGITPQTPLES
;
A
#
# COMPACT_ATOMS: atom_id res chain seq x y z
N MET A 1 16.91 -8.66 -15.14
CA MET A 1 15.62 -8.43 -15.83
C MET A 1 14.49 -9.36 -15.38
N SER A 2 14.61 -10.69 -15.52
CA SER A 2 13.52 -11.61 -15.10
C SER A 2 13.10 -11.44 -13.64
N HIS A 3 14.04 -11.36 -12.70
CA HIS A 3 13.72 -11.14 -11.28
C HIS A 3 13.13 -9.74 -11.02
N HIS A 4 13.52 -8.72 -11.79
CA HIS A 4 12.92 -7.38 -11.69
C HIS A 4 11.47 -7.36 -12.19
N ALA A 5 11.18 -8.08 -13.28
CA ALA A 5 9.80 -8.27 -13.75
C ALA A 5 8.94 -8.97 -12.70
N ALA A 6 9.45 -10.05 -12.09
CA ALA A 6 8.77 -10.75 -11.02
C ALA A 6 8.52 -9.86 -9.79
N ALA A 7 9.52 -9.06 -9.39
CA ALA A 7 9.38 -8.13 -8.28
C ALA A 7 8.35 -7.04 -8.57
N LEU A 8 8.38 -6.45 -9.78
CA LEU A 8 7.43 -5.41 -10.17
C LEU A 8 6.01 -5.97 -10.23
N ALA A 9 5.82 -7.16 -10.81
CA ALA A 9 4.53 -7.84 -10.84
C ALA A 9 3.97 -8.03 -9.43
N ARG A 10 4.81 -8.43 -8.48
CA ARG A 10 4.42 -8.65 -7.09
C ARG A 10 4.06 -7.35 -6.37
N VAL A 11 4.85 -6.29 -6.54
CA VAL A 11 4.57 -4.97 -5.94
C VAL A 11 3.24 -4.42 -6.46
N VAL A 12 3.04 -4.44 -7.78
CA VAL A 12 1.80 -3.96 -8.40
C VAL A 12 0.61 -4.83 -7.98
N CYS A 13 0.76 -6.15 -7.92
CA CYS A 13 -0.28 -7.04 -7.42
C CYS A 13 -0.71 -6.68 -6.00
N ALA A 14 0.25 -6.49 -5.08
CA ALA A 14 -0.03 -6.16 -3.69
C ALA A 14 -0.74 -4.80 -3.59
N ALA A 15 -0.20 -3.79 -4.26
CA ALA A 15 -0.77 -2.45 -4.23
C ALA A 15 -2.20 -2.39 -4.79
N VAL A 16 -2.47 -3.10 -5.89
CA VAL A 16 -3.80 -3.10 -6.52
C VAL A 16 -4.80 -3.92 -5.71
N PHE A 17 -4.46 -5.16 -5.34
CA PHE A 17 -5.43 -6.10 -4.77
C PHE A 17 -5.53 -6.05 -3.24
N ILE A 18 -4.52 -5.51 -2.54
CA ILE A 18 -4.56 -5.32 -1.08
C ILE A 18 -4.90 -3.86 -0.75
N SER A 19 -4.16 -2.93 -1.35
CA SER A 19 -4.23 -1.50 -0.99
C SER A 19 -5.23 -0.70 -1.84
N GLY A 20 -5.72 -1.27 -2.93
CA GLY A 20 -6.68 -0.60 -3.83
C GLY A 20 -6.07 0.55 -4.64
N LEU A 21 -4.73 0.57 -4.78
CA LEU A 21 -4.02 1.63 -5.50
C LEU A 21 -4.05 1.41 -7.01
N ASP A 22 -3.92 2.52 -7.76
CA ASP A 22 -3.76 2.48 -9.21
C ASP A 22 -2.40 1.88 -9.62
N ALA A 23 -2.40 1.05 -10.66
CA ALA A 23 -1.19 0.35 -11.10
C ALA A 23 -0.13 1.29 -11.65
N ASP A 24 -0.51 2.34 -12.40
CA ASP A 24 0.45 3.30 -12.96
C ASP A 24 1.06 4.17 -11.87
N PHE A 25 0.24 4.60 -10.91
CA PHE A 25 0.71 5.27 -9.70
C PHE A 25 1.76 4.44 -8.98
N VAL A 26 1.52 3.14 -8.80
CA VAL A 26 2.43 2.23 -8.11
C VAL A 26 3.74 2.06 -8.86
N VAL A 27 3.68 1.89 -10.19
CA VAL A 27 4.87 1.76 -11.04
C VAL A 27 5.75 3.01 -10.94
N ALA A 28 5.15 4.20 -10.91
CA ALA A 28 5.90 5.45 -10.84
C ALA A 28 6.44 5.75 -9.44
N ASN A 29 5.73 5.35 -8.37
CA ASN A 29 5.93 5.98 -7.06
C ASN A 29 6.08 5.01 -5.89
N ALA A 30 5.56 3.79 -5.99
CA ALA A 30 5.43 2.91 -4.84
C ALA A 30 6.36 1.69 -4.89
N GLY A 31 6.75 1.24 -3.68
CA GLY A 31 7.62 0.11 -3.36
C GLY A 31 8.87 0.02 -4.22
N ALA A 32 10.04 0.50 -3.77
CA ALA A 32 11.29 0.67 -4.55
C ALA A 32 11.96 -0.62 -5.10
N ILE A 33 11.20 -1.70 -5.33
CA ILE A 33 11.64 -2.99 -5.85
C ILE A 33 10.78 -3.37 -7.06
N PRO A 34 11.36 -3.50 -8.28
CA PRO A 34 12.73 -3.15 -8.61
C PRO A 34 12.96 -1.63 -8.52
N PRO A 35 14.23 -1.20 -8.49
CA PRO A 35 14.61 0.21 -8.58
C PRO A 35 13.89 0.93 -9.73
N PHE A 36 13.51 2.19 -9.53
CA PHE A 36 12.68 2.95 -10.47
C PHE A 36 13.34 3.11 -11.84
N ASP A 37 14.66 3.29 -11.88
CA ASP A 37 15.47 3.39 -13.10
C ASP A 37 15.44 2.12 -13.94
N VAL A 38 15.21 0.95 -13.32
CA VAL A 38 15.08 -0.33 -14.03
C VAL A 38 13.67 -0.55 -14.58
N ARG A 39 12.64 0.07 -14.01
CA ARG A 39 11.24 -0.16 -14.42
C ARG A 39 10.95 0.26 -15.85
N LYS A 40 11.61 1.32 -16.33
CA LYS A 40 11.49 1.80 -17.71
C LYS A 40 11.89 0.76 -18.76
N ASP A 41 12.74 -0.19 -18.37
CA ASP A 41 13.23 -1.27 -19.22
C ASP A 41 12.35 -2.53 -19.12
N LEU A 42 11.23 -2.47 -18.40
CA LEU A 42 10.24 -3.55 -18.29
C LEU A 42 8.97 -3.17 -19.04
N GLY A 43 8.19 -4.19 -19.42
CA GLY A 43 6.86 -3.98 -19.96
C GLY A 43 5.94 -3.35 -18.92
N ARG A 44 5.00 -2.53 -19.38
CA ARG A 44 3.92 -2.00 -18.53
C ARG A 44 3.17 -3.18 -17.88
N PRO A 45 2.96 -3.16 -16.55
CA PRO A 45 2.22 -4.21 -15.88
C PRO A 45 0.80 -4.38 -16.43
N VAL A 46 0.38 -5.62 -16.63
CA VAL A 46 -0.97 -5.99 -17.07
C VAL A 46 -1.72 -6.58 -15.90
N VAL A 47 -2.75 -5.88 -15.43
CA VAL A 47 -3.58 -6.33 -14.30
C VAL A 47 -4.76 -7.14 -14.81
N HIS A 48 -4.84 -8.41 -14.39
CA HIS A 48 -5.94 -9.31 -14.70
C HIS A 48 -6.90 -9.40 -13.52
N ALA A 49 -7.84 -8.46 -13.41
CA ALA A 49 -8.75 -8.36 -12.27
C ALA A 49 -9.54 -9.66 -11.99
N ALA A 50 -10.05 -10.32 -13.03
CA ALA A 50 -10.82 -11.58 -12.88
C ALA A 50 -9.97 -12.74 -12.34
N LYS A 51 -8.70 -12.82 -12.72
CA LYS A 51 -7.76 -13.86 -12.27
C LYS A 51 -7.02 -13.47 -10.99
N LYS A 52 -7.13 -12.19 -10.60
CA LYS A 52 -6.33 -11.53 -9.57
C LYS A 52 -4.83 -11.77 -9.74
N THR A 53 -4.34 -11.61 -10.98
CA THR A 53 -2.92 -11.70 -11.33
C THR A 53 -2.40 -10.42 -11.95
N VAL A 54 -1.09 -10.22 -11.90
CA VAL A 54 -0.38 -9.15 -12.60
C VAL A 54 0.78 -9.73 -13.38
N ASP A 55 0.90 -9.35 -14.65
CA ASP A 55 1.96 -9.79 -15.55
C ASP A 55 2.89 -8.64 -15.91
N VAL A 56 4.18 -8.92 -15.96
CA VAL A 56 5.22 -7.97 -16.39
C VAL A 56 6.16 -8.67 -17.37
N ALA A 57 6.29 -8.12 -18.57
CA ALA A 57 7.20 -8.62 -19.58
C ALA A 57 8.62 -8.06 -19.40
N THR A 58 9.62 -8.87 -19.74
CA THR A 58 11.01 -8.41 -19.94
C THR A 58 11.22 -7.95 -21.39
N PRO A 59 12.30 -7.21 -21.71
CA PRO A 59 12.62 -6.84 -23.10
C PRO A 59 12.76 -8.02 -24.07
N LYS A 60 13.08 -9.21 -23.55
CA LYS A 60 13.22 -10.44 -24.33
C LYS A 60 11.91 -11.22 -24.47
N GLY A 61 10.78 -10.64 -24.06
CA GLY A 61 9.45 -11.26 -24.16
C GLY A 61 9.11 -12.27 -23.06
N VAL A 62 10.04 -12.61 -22.16
CA VAL A 62 9.72 -13.46 -21.00
C VAL A 62 8.76 -12.70 -20.07
N VAL A 63 7.61 -13.29 -19.77
CA VAL A 63 6.61 -12.75 -18.85
C VAL A 63 6.82 -13.35 -17.46
N ARG A 64 6.69 -12.51 -16.42
CA ARG A 64 6.62 -12.94 -15.03
C ARG A 64 5.34 -12.46 -14.41
N SER A 65 4.81 -13.26 -13.50
CA SER A 65 3.48 -13.07 -12.96
C SER A 65 3.51 -13.02 -11.44
N ALA A 66 2.54 -12.33 -10.86
CA ALA A 66 2.20 -12.44 -9.46
C ALA A 66 0.71 -12.73 -9.31
N GLN A 67 0.35 -13.47 -8.27
CA GLN A 67 -1.03 -13.86 -7.98
C GLN A 67 -1.40 -13.42 -6.57
N PHE A 68 -2.56 -12.79 -6.45
CA PHE A 68 -3.17 -12.47 -5.17
C PHE A 68 -3.76 -13.73 -4.54
N VAL A 69 -3.38 -13.98 -3.29
CA VAL A 69 -3.73 -15.19 -2.54
C VAL A 69 -4.56 -14.90 -1.29
N GLY A 70 -5.15 -13.71 -1.21
CA GLY A 70 -5.99 -13.27 -0.10
C GLY A 70 -5.41 -12.02 0.56
N ALA A 71 -6.26 -11.22 1.21
CA ALA A 71 -5.87 -9.88 1.67
C ALA A 71 -4.74 -9.93 2.73
N ARG A 72 -4.63 -11.04 3.46
CA ARG A 72 -3.62 -11.23 4.51
C ARG A 72 -2.36 -11.96 4.07
N GLN A 73 -2.49 -12.86 3.10
CA GLN A 73 -1.34 -13.57 2.55
C GLN A 73 -0.70 -12.79 1.38
N GLY A 74 -1.42 -11.82 0.85
CA GLY A 74 -0.96 -10.84 -0.12
C GLY A 74 -0.78 -11.41 -1.51
N CYS A 75 0.34 -11.09 -2.15
CA CYS A 75 0.67 -11.55 -3.49
C CYS A 75 1.96 -12.36 -3.51
N VAL A 76 1.92 -13.48 -4.23
CA VAL A 76 3.06 -14.37 -4.46
C VAL A 76 3.50 -14.31 -5.92
N VAL A 77 4.81 -14.40 -6.15
CA VAL A 77 5.34 -14.56 -7.51
C VAL A 77 4.95 -15.95 -8.02
N ALA A 78 4.42 -15.99 -9.25
CA ALA A 78 4.09 -17.21 -9.96
C ALA A 78 5.01 -17.38 -11.17
N ALA A 79 5.21 -18.63 -11.61
CA ALA A 79 6.00 -18.92 -12.81
C ALA A 79 5.38 -18.27 -14.06
N GLU A 80 4.05 -18.32 -14.14
CA GLU A 80 3.18 -17.80 -15.20
C GLU A 80 1.80 -17.42 -14.62
N SER A 81 1.01 -16.65 -15.37
CA SER A 81 -0.30 -16.17 -14.90
C SER A 81 -1.28 -17.32 -14.71
N GLY A 82 -1.71 -17.53 -13.47
CA GLY A 82 -2.66 -18.58 -13.13
C GLY A 82 -2.03 -19.96 -12.99
N ALA A 83 -0.69 -20.04 -12.92
CA ALA A 83 0.00 -21.26 -12.52
C ALA A 83 -0.56 -21.79 -11.19
N PRO A 84 -0.73 -23.11 -11.03
CA PRO A 84 -1.14 -23.68 -9.77
C PRO A 84 -0.11 -23.34 -8.67
N LEU A 85 -0.61 -22.95 -7.50
CA LEU A 85 0.22 -22.74 -6.34
C LEU A 85 0.61 -24.08 -5.72
N HIS A 86 1.86 -24.20 -5.27
CA HIS A 86 2.34 -25.38 -4.53
C HIS A 86 1.94 -25.37 -3.05
N PHE A 87 1.02 -24.48 -2.68
CA PHE A 87 0.41 -24.39 -1.36
C PHE A 87 -1.06 -23.98 -1.53
N ALA A 88 -1.88 -24.34 -0.56
CA ALA A 88 -3.26 -23.85 -0.48
C ALA A 88 -3.27 -22.52 0.28
N PRO A 89 -3.71 -21.41 -0.34
CA PRO A 89 -3.94 -20.17 0.40
C PRO A 89 -4.90 -20.39 1.56
N LYS A 90 -4.58 -19.81 2.71
CA LYS A 90 -5.40 -19.81 3.91
C LYS A 90 -5.58 -18.37 4.33
N GLU A 91 -6.81 -17.90 4.29
CA GLU A 91 -7.14 -16.59 4.85
C GLU A 91 -7.33 -16.78 6.36
N PRO A 92 -6.47 -16.18 7.21
CA PRO A 92 -6.69 -16.26 8.65
C PRO A 92 -8.03 -15.62 8.98
N THR A 93 -8.79 -16.17 9.93
CA THR A 93 -9.96 -15.48 10.47
C THR A 93 -9.50 -14.27 11.29
N THR A 94 -10.15 -13.12 11.10
CA THR A 94 -9.95 -11.95 11.96
C THR A 94 -10.99 -11.88 13.06
N SER A 95 -10.55 -11.41 14.22
CA SER A 95 -11.41 -10.73 15.18
C SER A 95 -11.19 -9.22 15.05
N LEU A 96 -11.69 -8.58 13.98
CA LEU A 96 -11.65 -7.11 13.82
C LEU A 96 -12.75 -6.41 14.62
N THR A 97 -13.78 -7.14 15.04
CA THR A 97 -14.94 -6.58 15.73
C THR A 97 -14.65 -6.04 17.13
N THR A 98 -13.47 -6.34 17.71
CA THR A 98 -13.13 -5.92 19.07
C THR A 98 -12.48 -4.53 19.18
N THR A 99 -12.04 -3.92 18.07
CA THR A 99 -11.26 -2.67 18.11
C THR A 99 -12.01 -1.46 17.53
N ALA A 100 -13.03 -1.65 16.70
CA ALA A 100 -13.74 -0.53 16.07
C ALA A 100 -14.39 0.44 17.07
N SER A 101 -14.84 -0.04 18.23
CA SER A 101 -15.44 0.78 19.29
C SER A 101 -14.47 1.17 20.41
N SER A 102 -13.22 0.68 20.36
CA SER A 102 -12.23 0.95 21.39
C SER A 102 -11.46 2.25 21.06
N PRO A 103 -11.10 3.08 22.06
CA PRO A 103 -10.26 4.25 21.84
C PRO A 103 -8.89 3.89 21.27
N TRP A 104 -8.35 4.73 20.39
CA TRP A 104 -6.95 4.66 19.96
C TRP A 104 -6.01 4.72 21.19
N PRO A 105 -4.89 3.95 21.24
CA PRO A 105 -4.34 3.08 20.18
C PRO A 105 -4.88 1.65 20.17
N ALA A 106 -5.67 1.27 21.17
CA ALA A 106 -6.22 -0.08 21.26
C ALA A 106 -7.38 -0.31 20.26
N GLY A 107 -7.91 0.76 19.69
CA GLY A 107 -8.92 0.69 18.64
C GLY A 107 -8.94 1.90 17.72
N GLU A 108 -10.07 2.08 17.04
CA GLU A 108 -10.22 3.02 15.92
C GLU A 108 -10.94 4.32 16.31
N VAL A 109 -11.46 4.42 17.54
CA VAL A 109 -12.16 5.62 17.98
C VAL A 109 -11.15 6.72 18.31
N LEU A 110 -11.17 7.79 17.51
CA LEU A 110 -10.36 8.97 17.72
C LEU A 110 -10.95 9.88 18.81
N PRO A 111 -10.11 10.53 19.63
CA PRO A 111 -10.58 11.47 20.63
C PRO A 111 -11.25 12.68 19.97
N GLN A 112 -12.44 13.06 20.46
CA GLN A 112 -13.19 14.25 20.02
C GLN A 112 -12.86 15.51 20.85
N GLU A 113 -11.81 15.44 21.65
CA GLU A 113 -11.37 16.55 22.52
C GLU A 113 -10.71 17.67 21.72
N SER A 114 -10.81 18.89 22.21
CA SER A 114 -10.03 20.01 21.66
C SER A 114 -8.54 19.76 21.83
N LEU A 115 -7.75 20.39 20.95
CA LEU A 115 -6.29 20.35 21.03
C LEU A 115 -5.81 20.82 22.43
N PRO A 116 -4.83 20.13 23.07
CA PRO A 116 -4.33 20.54 24.38
C PRO A 116 -3.75 21.95 24.35
N ALA A 117 -3.93 22.72 25.42
CA ALA A 117 -3.48 24.11 25.52
C ALA A 117 -1.95 24.30 25.32
N GLN A 118 -1.16 23.24 25.53
CA GLN A 118 0.28 23.26 25.31
C GLN A 118 0.67 23.12 23.83
N ILE A 119 -0.25 22.75 22.94
CA ILE A 119 0.01 22.55 21.53
C ILE A 119 -0.42 23.79 20.75
N ASP A 120 0.53 24.39 20.06
CA ASP A 120 0.29 25.47 19.12
C ASP A 120 -0.36 24.90 17.84
N ALA A 121 -1.64 25.24 17.63
CA ALA A 121 -2.41 24.76 16.49
C ALA A 121 -1.83 25.19 15.14
N ALA A 122 -1.21 26.38 15.06
CA ALA A 122 -0.62 26.89 13.83
C ALA A 122 0.64 26.10 13.46
N LYS A 123 1.50 25.81 14.45
CA LYS A 123 2.68 24.95 14.24
C LYS A 123 2.31 23.51 13.91
N LEU A 124 1.27 22.96 14.54
CA LEU A 124 0.78 21.62 14.22
C LEU A 124 0.28 21.56 12.77
N LYS A 125 -0.52 22.55 12.35
CA LYS A 125 -0.99 22.65 10.97
C LYS A 125 0.19 22.77 10.00
N GLN A 126 1.17 23.63 10.30
CA GLN A 126 2.37 23.79 9.49
C GLN A 126 3.14 22.47 9.33
N ALA A 127 3.29 21.68 10.40
CA ALA A 127 3.95 20.39 10.33
C ALA A 127 3.21 19.40 9.42
N VAL A 128 1.89 19.34 9.52
CA VAL A 128 1.05 18.50 8.64
C VAL A 128 1.12 18.97 7.19
N ASP A 129 1.08 20.28 6.95
CA ASP A 129 1.22 20.83 5.59
C ASP A 129 2.60 20.51 4.99
N THR A 130 3.65 20.71 5.77
CA THR A 130 5.04 20.43 5.36
C THR A 130 5.23 18.96 4.98
N ALA A 131 4.55 18.03 5.67
CA ALA A 131 4.64 16.61 5.35
C ALA A 131 4.09 16.25 3.96
N PHE A 132 3.27 17.11 3.36
CA PHE A 132 2.72 16.94 2.01
C PHE A 132 3.36 17.91 1.00
N GLU A 133 4.40 18.63 1.41
CA GLU A 133 5.16 19.55 0.57
C GLU A 133 6.57 19.04 0.26
N PRO A 134 7.09 19.30 -0.95
CA PRO A 134 6.37 19.87 -2.10
C PRO A 134 5.30 18.89 -2.61
N ALA A 135 4.45 19.30 -3.56
CA ALA A 135 3.41 18.41 -4.11
C ALA A 135 3.94 17.07 -4.67
N GLY A 136 5.24 16.99 -4.99
CA GLY A 136 5.94 15.76 -5.38
C GLY A 136 6.51 14.93 -4.23
N ALA A 137 6.20 15.21 -2.96
CA ALA A 137 6.68 14.46 -1.79
C ALA A 137 6.08 13.05 -1.70
N MET A 138 4.97 12.79 -2.41
CA MET A 138 4.29 11.49 -2.50
C MET A 138 3.97 10.84 -1.14
N THR A 139 3.73 11.67 -0.11
CA THR A 139 3.33 11.22 1.21
C THR A 139 1.91 10.63 1.17
N SER A 140 1.79 9.32 1.40
CA SER A 140 0.48 8.64 1.43
C SER A 140 -0.34 8.99 2.67
N ALA A 141 0.31 9.07 3.84
CA ALA A 141 -0.34 9.40 5.11
C ALA A 141 0.66 10.03 6.08
N PHE A 142 0.18 10.95 6.93
CA PHE A 142 0.94 11.52 8.03
C PHE A 142 0.04 11.62 9.25
N VAL A 143 0.49 11.05 10.37
CA VAL A 143 -0.26 11.00 11.64
C VAL A 143 0.64 11.53 12.75
N VAL A 144 0.14 12.49 13.52
CA VAL A 144 0.82 13.07 14.67
C VAL A 144 0.17 12.58 15.95
N THR A 145 0.98 11.99 16.84
CA THR A 145 0.52 11.55 18.15
C THR A 145 1.18 12.37 19.26
N TRP A 146 0.44 12.59 20.35
CA TRP A 146 0.95 13.20 21.57
C TRP A 146 0.33 12.53 22.78
N ARG A 147 1.19 12.05 23.70
CA ARG A 147 0.79 11.35 24.93
C ARG A 147 -0.29 10.29 24.73
N GLY A 148 -0.11 9.45 23.70
CA GLY A 148 -1.02 8.34 23.43
C GLY A 148 -2.36 8.74 22.79
N LYS A 149 -2.44 9.92 22.17
CA LYS A 149 -3.61 10.36 21.38
C LYS A 149 -3.16 10.83 20.00
N ILE A 150 -3.96 10.58 18.97
CA ILE A 150 -3.81 11.27 17.68
C ILE A 150 -4.31 12.70 17.85
N ILE A 151 -3.49 13.67 17.44
CA ILE A 151 -3.80 15.10 17.53
C ILE A 151 -3.91 15.77 16.16
N ALA A 152 -3.42 15.12 15.10
CA ALA A 152 -3.65 15.50 13.72
C ALA A 152 -3.36 14.31 12.80
N GLU A 153 -4.06 14.25 11.67
CA GLU A 153 -3.80 13.31 10.61
C GLU A 153 -4.17 13.91 9.24
N ARG A 154 -3.51 13.44 8.20
CA ARG A 154 -3.86 13.72 6.80
C ARG A 154 -3.50 12.53 5.94
N TYR A 155 -4.33 12.27 4.95
CA TYR A 155 -4.18 11.21 3.97
C TYR A 155 -4.19 11.79 2.57
N ALA A 156 -3.39 11.20 1.67
CA ALA A 156 -3.40 11.56 0.26
C ALA A 156 -4.74 11.16 -0.39
N PRO A 157 -5.11 11.75 -1.55
CA PRO A 157 -6.28 11.34 -2.30
C PRO A 157 -6.28 9.83 -2.57
N GLY A 158 -7.39 9.15 -2.23
CA GLY A 158 -7.53 7.70 -2.39
C GLY A 158 -6.95 6.85 -1.24
N ILE A 159 -6.32 7.47 -0.23
CA ILE A 159 -5.83 6.79 0.98
C ILE A 159 -6.79 7.06 2.14
N THR A 160 -7.08 6.04 2.92
CA THR A 160 -7.87 6.12 4.16
C THR A 160 -7.07 5.56 5.34
N PRO A 161 -7.48 5.80 6.60
CA PRO A 161 -6.88 5.14 7.76
C PRO A 161 -6.92 3.60 7.68
N GLN A 162 -7.85 3.06 6.89
CA GLN A 162 -8.04 1.62 6.70
C GLN A 162 -7.31 1.05 5.47
N THR A 163 -6.66 1.89 4.64
CA THR A 163 -5.85 1.41 3.51
C THR A 163 -4.68 0.60 4.05
N PRO A 164 -4.61 -0.73 3.79
CA PRO A 164 -3.44 -1.50 4.20
C PRO A 164 -2.23 -1.07 3.37
N LEU A 165 -1.07 -0.93 4.00
CA LEU A 165 0.16 -0.64 3.27
C LEU A 165 0.66 -1.90 2.57
N GLU A 166 0.96 -1.78 1.29
CA GLU A 166 1.59 -2.83 0.51
C GLU A 166 3.05 -2.98 0.96
N SER A 167 3.35 -4.04 1.72
CA SER A 167 4.72 -4.52 1.91
C SER A 167 5.06 -5.54 0.85
#